data_AF-A0A7Y6BSA0-F1
#
_entry.id   AF-A0A7Y6BSA0-F1
#
_cell.length_a   1.000
_cell.length_b   1.000
_cell.length_c   1.000
_cell.angle_alpha   90.00
_cell.angle_beta   90.00
_cell.angle_gamma   90.00
#
_symmetry.space_group_name_H-M   'P 1'
#
loop_
_entity.id
_entity.type
_entity.pdbx_description
1 polymer ?
#
loop_
_entity_poly.entity_id
_entity_poly.type
_entity_poly.pdbx_seq_one_letter_code
_entity_poly.pdbx_strand_id
1 'polypeptide(L)'
;MKAVPKVNTDGLYMEDELVDDAFSGVVPFYAEPEPVAFDAEEIERPMDMEEEEKAEPEIAGYIVSFPVPSGLFLPRFDLAAWEVYQDAVGIDPEEKFPDLWAEGLSQEEIDELTKPRPVEPSEMDKIGEQLVQRELEALELKQQNEILGEQIVMRELESADLKAQNEALGAQIVGIELRLLTIETESKGDGVNV
;
A
#
# COMPACT_ATOMS: atom_id res chain seq x y z
N MET A 1 19.45 14.63 36.49
CA MET A 1 19.41 13.28 35.90
C MET A 1 19.25 13.46 34.40
N LYS A 2 20.17 12.93 33.61
CA LYS A 2 20.17 13.00 32.14
C LYS A 2 20.08 11.60 31.55
N ALA A 3 19.36 11.48 30.43
CA ALA A 3 19.36 10.26 29.63
C ALA A 3 20.64 10.21 28.80
N VAL A 4 21.36 9.10 28.86
CA VAL A 4 22.58 8.87 28.11
C VAL A 4 22.46 7.57 27.31
N PRO A 5 22.88 7.57 26.03
CA PRO A 5 22.82 6.37 25.21
C PRO A 5 23.78 5.30 25.71
N LYS A 6 23.27 4.09 25.85
CA LYS A 6 24.02 2.85 26.04
C LYS A 6 24.23 2.20 24.67
N VAL A 7 25.48 1.92 24.34
CA VAL A 7 25.89 1.37 23.04
C VAL A 7 26.60 0.02 23.22
N ASN A 8 26.58 -0.82 22.19
CA ASN A 8 27.33 -2.08 22.18
C ASN A 8 28.82 -1.88 21.90
N THR A 9 29.56 -2.99 21.86
CA THR A 9 30.99 -3.00 21.52
C THR A 9 31.29 -2.46 20.12
N ASP A 10 30.29 -2.48 19.21
CA ASP A 10 30.38 -1.90 17.86
C ASP A 10 29.94 -0.43 17.81
N GLY A 11 29.56 0.16 18.96
CA GLY A 11 29.05 1.53 19.06
C GLY A 11 27.59 1.72 18.67
N LEU A 12 26.85 0.66 18.35
CA LEU A 12 25.42 0.74 18.00
C LEU A 12 24.56 1.01 19.23
N TYR A 13 23.62 1.94 19.08
CA TYR A 13 22.66 2.29 20.13
C TYR A 13 21.81 1.07 20.58
N MET A 14 21.70 0.88 21.90
CA MET A 14 20.83 -0.11 22.53
C MET A 14 19.61 0.53 23.19
N GLU A 15 19.84 1.34 24.23
CA GLU A 15 18.81 1.94 25.09
C GLU A 15 19.36 3.20 25.78
N ASP A 16 18.48 3.99 26.39
CA ASP A 16 18.88 5.13 27.20
C ASP A 16 18.97 4.73 28.68
N GLU A 17 20.07 5.10 29.33
CA GLU A 17 20.24 4.97 30.78
C GLU A 17 20.14 6.34 31.46
N LEU A 18 19.45 6.43 32.60
CA LEU A 18 19.36 7.67 33.36
C LEU A 18 20.54 7.79 34.32
N VAL A 19 21.44 8.72 34.06
CA VAL A 19 22.61 9.00 34.90
C VAL A 19 22.54 10.40 35.54
N ASP A 20 23.43 10.66 36.48
CA ASP A 20 23.57 12.00 37.08
C ASP A 20 24.01 13.05 36.04
N ASP A 21 23.59 14.31 36.21
CA ASP A 21 23.97 15.39 35.28
C ASP A 21 25.48 15.67 35.28
N ALA A 22 26.16 15.33 36.37
CA ALA A 22 27.61 15.42 36.50
C ALA A 22 28.37 14.32 35.75
N PHE A 23 27.69 13.28 35.25
CA PHE A 23 28.34 12.21 34.48
C PHE A 23 28.89 12.77 33.16
N SER A 24 30.16 12.52 32.84
CA SER A 24 30.77 12.95 31.58
C SER A 24 31.79 11.92 31.14
N GLY A 25 31.81 11.60 29.85
CA GLY A 25 32.70 10.61 29.24
C GLY A 25 31.97 9.38 28.69
N VAL A 26 32.76 8.34 28.44
CA VAL A 26 32.35 7.04 27.94
C VAL A 26 32.85 5.99 28.92
N VAL A 27 31.97 5.14 29.44
CA VAL A 27 32.30 4.16 30.50
C VAL A 27 31.86 2.76 30.07
N PRO A 28 32.73 1.73 30.13
CA PRO A 28 32.33 0.36 29.80
C PRO A 28 31.39 -0.24 30.85
N PHE A 29 30.44 -1.06 30.40
CA PHE A 29 29.68 -1.96 31.25
C PHE A 29 29.96 -3.41 30.84
N TYR A 30 29.86 -4.32 31.81
CA TYR A 30 30.29 -5.71 31.65
C TYR A 30 29.09 -6.64 31.56
N ALA A 31 29.25 -7.75 30.82
CA ALA A 31 28.27 -8.82 30.79
C ALA A 31 28.18 -9.46 32.18
N GLU A 32 26.97 -9.81 32.62
CA GLU A 32 26.83 -10.66 33.79
C GLU A 32 27.42 -12.03 33.45
N PRO A 33 28.37 -12.55 34.25
CA PRO A 33 28.95 -13.86 33.98
C PRO A 33 27.83 -14.90 34.02
N GLU A 34 27.80 -15.80 33.03
CA GLU A 34 26.85 -16.92 33.06
C GLU A 34 27.01 -17.65 34.40
N PRO A 35 25.90 -17.91 35.13
CA PRO A 35 26.00 -18.60 36.39
C PRO A 35 26.56 -19.99 36.10
N VAL A 36 27.75 -20.27 36.63
CA VAL A 36 28.35 -21.61 36.61
C VAL A 36 27.28 -22.56 37.14
N ALA A 37 26.78 -23.43 36.26
CA ALA A 37 25.83 -24.46 36.66
C ALA A 37 26.57 -25.38 37.63
N PHE A 38 26.35 -25.17 38.93
CA PHE A 38 26.83 -26.06 39.96
C PHE A 38 26.14 -27.41 39.76
N ASP A 39 26.84 -28.34 39.12
CA ASP A 39 26.39 -29.72 39.02
C ASP A 39 26.52 -30.33 40.41
N ALA A 40 25.39 -30.68 41.03
CA ALA A 40 25.32 -31.07 42.44
C ALA A 40 26.04 -32.41 42.76
N GLU A 41 26.63 -33.06 41.76
CA GLU A 41 27.29 -34.36 41.85
C GLU A 41 28.81 -34.27 42.07
N GLU A 42 29.41 -33.06 42.06
CA GLU A 42 30.86 -32.87 42.17
C GLU A 42 31.36 -32.45 43.57
N ILE A 43 30.61 -32.77 44.63
CA ILE A 43 30.92 -32.35 46.01
C ILE A 43 32.00 -33.23 46.70
N GLU A 44 32.46 -34.33 46.09
CA GLU A 44 33.36 -35.31 46.74
C GLU A 44 34.84 -35.29 46.29
N ARG A 45 35.37 -34.17 45.79
CA ARG A 45 36.83 -34.05 45.59
C ARG A 45 37.46 -33.05 46.57
N PRO A 46 38.59 -33.40 47.22
CA PRO A 46 39.24 -32.51 48.18
C PRO A 46 39.70 -31.24 47.46
N MET A 47 39.46 -30.10 48.11
CA MET A 47 39.83 -28.75 47.67
C MET A 47 41.32 -28.67 47.27
N ASP A 48 41.60 -28.81 45.98
CA ASP A 48 42.67 -28.05 45.37
C ASP A 48 42.12 -26.64 45.20
N MET A 49 42.63 -25.69 45.99
CA MET A 49 42.48 -24.26 45.72
C MET A 49 43.29 -23.96 44.45
N GLU A 50 42.83 -24.44 43.30
CA GLU A 50 43.11 -23.76 42.06
C GLU A 50 42.42 -22.41 42.21
N GLU A 51 43.20 -21.33 42.17
CA GLU A 51 42.67 -19.97 42.05
C GLU A 51 41.57 -20.04 40.99
N GLU A 52 40.31 -19.88 41.40
CA GLU A 52 39.23 -19.64 40.44
C GLU A 52 39.75 -18.49 39.58
N GLU A 53 40.20 -18.81 38.36
CA GLU A 53 40.48 -17.83 37.33
C GLU A 53 39.16 -17.09 37.20
N LYS A 54 39.05 -15.96 37.91
CA LYS A 54 37.97 -15.02 37.72
C LYS A 54 38.14 -14.58 36.29
N ALA A 55 37.39 -15.24 35.40
CA ALA A 55 37.33 -14.89 34.01
C ALA A 55 37.18 -13.37 33.96
N GLU A 56 38.10 -12.72 33.26
CA GLU A 56 38.06 -11.27 33.13
C GLU A 56 36.66 -10.91 32.59
N PRO A 57 35.91 -10.03 33.27
CA PRO A 57 34.54 -9.75 32.87
C PRO A 57 34.56 -9.21 31.45
N GLU A 58 33.80 -9.85 30.56
CA GLU A 58 33.69 -9.43 29.17
C GLU A 58 32.93 -8.10 29.10
N ILE A 59 33.48 -7.12 28.36
CA ILE A 59 32.82 -5.83 28.16
C ILE A 59 31.60 -6.07 27.26
N ALA A 60 30.41 -5.76 27.76
CA ALA A 60 29.16 -5.88 27.00
C ALA A 60 28.86 -4.61 26.17
N GLY A 61 29.44 -3.48 26.54
CA GLY A 61 29.28 -2.23 25.78
C GLY A 61 29.72 -1.00 26.58
N TYR A 62 29.22 0.17 26.18
CA TYR A 62 29.60 1.46 26.75
C TYR A 62 28.38 2.34 27.05
N ILE A 63 28.47 3.13 28.12
CA ILE A 63 27.53 4.20 28.44
C ILE A 63 28.17 5.52 28.00
N VAL A 64 27.51 6.22 27.06
CA VAL A 64 28.05 7.39 26.38
C VAL A 64 27.33 8.64 26.86
N SER A 65 28.02 9.55 27.53
CA SER A 65 27.41 10.76 28.10
C SER A 65 26.94 11.82 27.08
N PHE A 66 27.17 11.57 25.78
CA PHE A 66 26.87 12.47 24.67
C PHE A 66 25.51 12.15 24.05
N PRO A 67 24.66 13.16 23.83
CA PRO A 67 23.37 12.96 23.19
C PRO A 67 23.54 12.57 21.72
N VAL A 68 22.62 11.74 21.23
CA VAL A 68 22.57 11.31 19.83
C VAL A 68 22.02 12.45 18.95
N PRO A 69 22.70 12.83 17.86
CA PRO A 69 22.16 13.77 16.87
C PRO A 69 20.89 13.23 16.22
N SER A 70 19.92 14.10 15.94
CA SER A 70 18.74 13.72 15.17
C SER A 70 19.06 13.57 13.68
N GLY A 71 18.35 12.66 13.00
CA GLY A 71 18.45 12.48 11.55
C GLY A 71 19.38 11.36 11.08
N LEU A 72 20.13 10.72 11.98
CA LEU A 72 20.93 9.53 11.68
C LEU A 72 20.06 8.26 11.67
N PHE A 73 20.32 7.36 10.73
CA PHE A 73 19.69 6.04 10.63
C PHE A 73 20.58 5.00 11.34
N LEU A 74 20.06 4.44 12.43
CA LEU A 74 20.82 3.55 13.33
C LEU A 74 22.18 4.16 13.73
N PRO A 75 22.17 5.25 14.50
CA PRO A 75 23.40 5.97 14.86
C PRO A 75 24.40 5.05 15.55
N ARG A 76 25.67 5.16 15.12
CA ARG A 76 26.80 4.40 15.63
C ARG A 76 27.84 5.33 16.23
N PHE A 77 28.19 5.10 17.49
CA PHE A 77 29.24 5.81 18.18
C PHE A 77 30.62 5.30 17.75
N ASP A 78 31.51 6.18 17.33
CA ASP A 78 32.87 5.82 16.92
C ASP A 78 33.82 5.80 18.13
N LEU A 79 33.99 4.62 18.71
CA LEU A 79 34.89 4.38 19.85
C LEU A 79 36.36 4.66 19.49
N ALA A 80 36.78 4.38 18.26
CA ALA A 80 38.16 4.63 17.84
C ALA A 80 38.44 6.13 17.71
N ALA A 81 37.48 6.89 17.16
CA ALA A 81 37.56 8.35 17.13
C ALA A 81 37.58 8.94 18.55
N TRP A 82 36.83 8.35 19.48
CA TRP A 82 36.85 8.73 20.89
C TRP A 82 38.19 8.46 21.57
N GLU A 83 38.80 7.29 21.36
CA GLU A 83 40.13 6.97 21.91
C GLU A 83 41.21 7.92 21.38
N VAL A 84 41.19 8.20 20.07
CA VAL A 84 42.10 9.19 19.45
C VAL A 84 41.87 10.58 20.05
N TYR A 85 40.63 10.96 20.30
CA TYR A 85 40.31 12.21 20.98
C TYR A 85 40.85 12.21 22.42
N GLN A 86 40.66 11.14 23.20
CA GLN A 86 41.19 11.04 24.56
C GLN A 86 42.71 11.16 24.61
N ASP A 87 43.42 10.50 23.68
CA ASP A 87 44.86 10.60 23.55
C ASP A 87 45.32 11.99 23.10
N ALA A 88 44.50 12.68 22.29
CA ALA A 88 44.73 14.04 21.84
C ALA A 88 44.37 15.12 22.88
N VAL A 89 43.59 14.80 23.92
CA VAL A 89 43.20 15.70 25.03
C VAL A 89 44.40 15.94 25.97
N GLY A 90 45.43 16.54 25.39
CA GLY A 90 46.39 17.45 26.00
C GLY A 90 46.53 18.75 25.20
N ILE A 91 45.70 18.96 24.16
CA ILE A 91 45.83 20.04 23.18
C ILE A 91 44.47 20.73 23.01
N ASP A 92 44.43 21.97 23.53
CA ASP A 92 43.47 23.06 23.29
C ASP A 92 41.95 22.86 23.50
N PRO A 93 41.32 23.54 24.48
CA PRO A 93 39.87 23.48 24.73
C PRO A 93 38.97 24.20 23.70
N GLU A 94 39.54 24.76 22.61
CA GLU A 94 38.79 25.44 21.54
C GLU A 94 38.56 24.59 20.27
N GLU A 95 39.10 23.37 20.17
CA GLU A 95 38.79 22.50 19.03
C GLU A 95 37.36 21.98 19.11
N LYS A 96 36.60 22.22 18.03
CA LYS A 96 35.27 21.65 17.83
C LYS A 96 35.36 20.14 18.05
N PHE A 97 34.57 19.64 19.00
CA PHE A 97 34.44 18.21 19.24
C PHE A 97 34.27 17.46 17.91
N PRO A 98 35.01 16.37 17.67
CA PRO A 98 34.80 15.53 16.50
C PRO A 98 33.36 15.03 16.44
N ASP A 99 32.83 14.79 15.24
CA ASP A 99 31.56 14.09 15.06
C ASP A 99 31.77 12.62 15.48
N LEU A 100 31.55 12.33 16.76
CA LEU A 100 31.69 11.00 17.37
C LEU A 100 30.54 10.05 17.01
N TRP A 101 29.53 10.56 16.29
CA TRP A 101 28.39 9.80 15.80
C TRP A 101 28.46 9.70 14.28
N ALA A 102 28.36 8.47 13.78
CA ALA A 102 28.30 8.16 12.35
C ALA A 102 26.99 7.45 12.01
N GLU A 103 26.64 7.46 10.72
CA GLU A 103 25.58 6.60 10.19
C GLU A 103 25.97 5.13 10.38
N GLY A 104 25.07 4.34 10.97
CA GLY A 104 25.28 2.89 11.10
C GLY A 104 24.79 2.10 9.89
N LEU A 105 24.07 2.74 8.97
CA LEU A 105 23.59 2.16 7.72
C LEU A 105 24.30 2.78 6.52
N SER A 106 24.44 1.98 5.46
CA SER A 106 24.88 2.48 4.15
C SER A 106 23.79 3.33 3.49
N GLN A 107 24.18 4.18 2.54
CA GLN A 107 23.22 5.00 1.79
C GLN A 107 22.22 4.12 1.04
N GLU A 108 22.63 2.96 0.54
CA GLU A 108 21.76 2.02 -0.15
C GLU A 108 20.66 1.45 0.76
N GLU A 109 21.00 1.13 2.01
CA GLU A 109 20.04 0.64 3.00
C GLU A 109 19.09 1.75 3.44
N ILE A 110 19.59 2.97 3.62
CA ILE A 110 18.79 4.16 3.93
C ILE A 110 17.81 4.43 2.79
N ASP A 111 18.28 4.40 1.54
CA ASP A 111 17.45 4.58 0.36
C ASP A 111 16.37 3.50 0.28
N GLU A 112 16.68 2.26 0.65
CA GLU A 112 15.69 1.18 0.71
C GLU A 112 14.63 1.40 1.79
N LEU A 113 15.01 1.86 2.98
CA LEU A 113 14.10 2.18 4.06
C LEU A 113 13.24 3.43 3.77
N THR A 114 13.78 4.37 3.00
CA THR A 114 13.10 5.62 2.62
C THR A 114 12.40 5.56 1.27
N LYS A 115 12.42 4.42 0.57
CA LYS A 115 11.65 4.20 -0.66
C LYS A 115 10.18 4.55 -0.40
N PRO A 116 9.58 5.49 -1.15
CA PRO A 116 8.17 5.77 -1.02
C PRO A 116 7.40 4.50 -1.36
N ARG A 117 6.67 3.97 -0.37
CA ARG A 117 5.79 2.83 -0.59
C ARG A 117 4.81 3.20 -1.71
N PRO A 118 4.62 2.36 -2.74
CA PRO A 118 3.67 2.66 -3.80
C PRO A 118 2.30 2.91 -3.16
N VAL A 119 1.76 4.11 -3.37
CA VAL A 119 0.46 4.51 -2.84
C VAL A 119 -0.56 3.68 -3.62
N GLU A 120 -1.09 2.63 -2.98
CA GLU A 120 -2.23 1.93 -3.54
C GLU A 120 -3.38 2.94 -3.68
N PRO A 121 -4.14 2.90 -4.79
CA PRO A 121 -5.31 3.77 -4.96
C PRO A 121 -6.23 3.65 -3.76
N SER A 122 -6.61 4.79 -3.18
CA SER A 122 -7.45 4.80 -2.00
C SER A 122 -8.81 4.17 -2.31
N GLU A 123 -9.53 3.71 -1.29
CA GLU A 123 -10.88 3.16 -1.50
C GLU A 123 -11.83 4.18 -2.16
N MET A 124 -11.65 5.47 -1.83
CA MET A 124 -12.40 6.56 -2.46
C MET A 124 -12.08 6.68 -3.95
N ASP A 125 -10.83 6.51 -4.36
CA ASP A 125 -10.43 6.55 -5.78
C ASP A 125 -11.07 5.38 -6.54
N LYS A 126 -11.03 4.17 -5.97
CA LYS A 126 -11.66 2.97 -6.56
C LYS A 126 -13.17 3.14 -6.69
N ILE A 127 -13.82 3.70 -5.67
CA ILE A 127 -15.26 4.00 -5.70
C ILE A 127 -15.56 5.06 -6.76
N GLY A 128 -14.72 6.08 -6.88
CA GLY A 128 -14.82 7.12 -7.91
C GLY A 128 -14.78 6.53 -9.32
N GLU A 129 -13.79 5.68 -9.61
CA GLU A 129 -13.67 4.98 -10.90
C GLU A 129 -14.91 4.13 -11.21
N GLN A 130 -15.39 3.36 -10.23
CA GLN A 130 -16.59 2.54 -10.40
C GLN A 130 -17.85 3.37 -10.67
N LEU A 131 -17.99 4.52 -10.04
CA LEU A 131 -19.13 5.40 -10.25
C LEU A 131 -19.15 6.01 -11.65
N VAL A 132 -17.98 6.48 -12.13
CA VAL A 132 -17.84 6.96 -13.51
C VAL A 132 -18.15 5.85 -14.52
N GLN A 133 -17.65 4.64 -14.28
CA GLN A 133 -17.95 3.50 -15.15
C GLN A 133 -19.45 3.20 -15.19
N ARG A 134 -20.12 3.19 -14.03
CA ARG A 134 -21.56 2.95 -13.93
C ARG A 134 -22.39 4.03 -14.61
N GLU A 135 -21.98 5.28 -14.50
CA GLU A 135 -22.66 6.40 -15.16
C GLU A 135 -22.54 6.30 -16.69
N LEU A 136 -21.39 5.87 -17.20
CA LEU A 136 -21.19 5.62 -18.63
C LEU A 136 -22.08 4.49 -19.14
N GLU A 137 -22.12 3.36 -18.44
CA GLU A 137 -23.01 2.22 -18.76
C GLU A 137 -24.49 2.65 -18.77
N ALA A 138 -24.91 3.48 -17.82
CA ALA A 138 -26.27 3.99 -17.74
C ALA A 138 -26.62 4.92 -18.92
N LEU A 139 -25.69 5.78 -19.33
CA LEU A 139 -25.86 6.66 -20.48
C LEU A 139 -25.96 5.85 -21.79
N GLU A 140 -25.14 4.83 -21.97
CA GLU A 140 -25.20 3.95 -23.14
C GLU A 140 -26.54 3.21 -23.23
N LEU A 141 -27.00 2.62 -22.13
CA LEU A 141 -28.30 1.94 -22.08
C LEU A 141 -29.46 2.90 -22.37
N LYS A 142 -29.40 4.13 -21.86
CA LYS A 142 -30.40 5.16 -22.13
C LYS A 142 -30.44 5.50 -23.61
N GLN A 143 -29.28 5.68 -24.24
CA GLN A 143 -29.17 5.94 -25.67
C GLN A 143 -29.72 4.79 -26.51
N GLN A 144 -29.40 3.53 -26.16
CA GLN A 144 -29.95 2.36 -26.85
C GLN A 144 -31.47 2.30 -26.74
N ASN A 145 -32.03 2.57 -25.55
CA ASN A 145 -33.48 2.58 -25.35
C ASN A 145 -34.17 3.68 -26.17
N GLU A 146 -33.55 4.86 -26.30
CA GLU A 146 -34.07 5.94 -27.14
C GLU A 146 -34.13 5.51 -28.62
N ILE A 147 -33.04 4.95 -29.15
CA ILE A 147 -32.98 4.43 -30.53
C ILE A 147 -34.01 3.31 -30.75
N LEU A 148 -34.13 2.38 -29.81
CA LEU A 148 -35.12 1.30 -29.88
C LEU A 148 -36.54 1.86 -29.86
N GLY A 149 -36.81 2.88 -29.05
CA GLY A 149 -38.09 3.58 -29.01
C GLY A 149 -38.44 4.22 -30.36
N GLU A 150 -37.48 4.91 -30.99
CA GLU A 150 -37.66 5.49 -32.32
C GLU A 150 -37.96 4.42 -33.38
N GLN A 151 -37.24 3.30 -33.35
CA GLN A 151 -37.46 2.19 -34.26
C GLN A 151 -38.85 1.55 -34.09
N ILE A 152 -39.33 1.43 -32.85
CA ILE A 152 -40.67 0.91 -32.56
C ILE A 152 -41.72 1.85 -33.18
N VAL A 153 -41.63 3.15 -32.94
CA VAL A 153 -42.56 4.14 -33.50
C VAL A 153 -42.56 4.09 -35.02
N MET A 154 -41.38 4.02 -35.65
CA MET A 154 -41.26 3.91 -37.10
C MET A 154 -41.96 2.66 -37.64
N ARG A 155 -41.73 1.49 -37.02
CA ARG A 155 -42.39 0.26 -37.43
C ARG A 155 -43.91 0.27 -37.21
N GLU A 156 -44.37 0.87 -36.12
CA GLU A 156 -45.81 1.03 -35.87
C GLU A 156 -46.47 1.89 -36.95
N LEU A 157 -45.79 2.96 -37.40
CA LEU A 157 -46.26 3.79 -38.50
C LEU A 157 -46.33 3.02 -39.82
N GLU A 158 -45.28 2.26 -40.17
CA GLU A 158 -45.27 1.42 -41.37
C GLU A 158 -46.39 0.35 -41.34
N SER A 159 -46.59 -0.27 -40.17
CA SER A 159 -47.65 -1.25 -39.97
C SER A 159 -49.05 -0.64 -40.14
N ALA A 160 -49.26 0.57 -39.63
CA ALA A 160 -50.51 1.31 -39.80
C ALA A 160 -50.79 1.65 -41.27
N ASP A 161 -49.77 2.08 -42.01
CA ASP A 161 -49.89 2.39 -43.44
C ASP A 161 -50.23 1.14 -44.25
N LEU A 162 -49.52 0.02 -44.04
CA LEU A 162 -49.83 -1.25 -44.69
C LEU A 162 -51.24 -1.75 -44.38
N LYS A 163 -51.71 -1.58 -43.14
CA LYS A 163 -53.09 -1.91 -42.77
C LYS A 163 -54.09 -1.06 -43.55
N ALA A 164 -53.88 0.26 -43.63
CA ALA A 164 -54.75 1.15 -44.39
C ALA A 164 -54.77 0.80 -45.89
N GLN A 165 -53.62 0.45 -46.47
CA GLN A 165 -53.54 -0.02 -47.85
C GLN A 165 -54.32 -1.32 -48.07
N ASN A 166 -54.19 -2.30 -47.17
CA ASN A 166 -54.94 -3.55 -47.24
C ASN A 166 -56.46 -3.33 -47.15
N GLU A 167 -56.91 -2.43 -46.26
CA GLU A 167 -58.32 -2.05 -46.16
C GLU A 167 -58.82 -1.40 -47.47
N ALA A 168 -58.02 -0.50 -48.07
CA ALA A 168 -58.35 0.14 -49.34
C ALA A 168 -58.42 -0.87 -50.50
N LEU A 169 -57.46 -1.79 -50.60
CA LEU A 169 -57.48 -2.87 -51.60
C LEU A 169 -58.69 -3.79 -51.41
N GLY A 170 -59.03 -4.14 -50.16
CA GLY A 170 -60.24 -4.90 -49.85
C GLY A 170 -61.51 -4.21 -50.34
N ALA A 171 -61.63 -2.90 -50.11
CA ALA A 171 -62.76 -2.11 -50.61
C ALA A 171 -62.82 -2.07 -52.14
N GLN A 172 -61.67 -1.98 -52.83
CA GLN A 172 -61.60 -2.05 -54.29
C GLN A 172 -62.06 -3.41 -54.83
N ILE A 173 -61.63 -4.51 -54.21
CA ILE A 173 -62.03 -5.87 -54.60
C ILE A 173 -63.55 -6.02 -54.50
N VAL A 174 -64.15 -5.65 -53.37
CA VAL A 174 -65.61 -5.67 -53.19
C VAL A 174 -66.30 -4.82 -54.26
N GLY A 175 -65.77 -3.64 -54.55
CA GLY A 175 -66.29 -2.76 -55.61
C GLY A 175 -66.25 -3.40 -57.00
N ILE A 176 -65.19 -4.15 -57.33
CA ILE A 176 -65.05 -4.88 -58.60
C ILE A 176 -66.02 -6.06 -58.65
N GLU A 177 -66.13 -6.83 -57.58
CA GLU A 177 -67.06 -7.97 -57.47
C GLU A 177 -68.51 -7.54 -57.72
N LEU A 178 -68.93 -6.40 -57.15
CA LEU A 178 -70.26 -5.84 -57.38
C LEU A 178 -70.50 -5.43 -58.84
N ARG A 179 -69.49 -4.83 -59.51
CA ARG A 179 -69.59 -4.48 -60.94
C ARG A 179 -69.66 -5.71 -61.83
N LEU A 180 -68.87 -6.75 -61.53
CA LEU A 180 -68.89 -8.03 -62.24
C LEU A 180 -70.27 -8.69 -62.12
N LEU A 181 -70.84 -8.77 -60.92
CA LEU A 181 -72.20 -9.28 -60.71
C LEU A 181 -73.23 -8.52 -61.54
N THR A 182 -73.13 -7.18 -61.57
CA THR A 182 -74.03 -6.34 -62.39
C THR A 182 -73.95 -6.70 -63.87
N ILE A 183 -72.73 -6.77 -64.42
CA ILE A 183 -72.50 -7.12 -65.84
C ILE A 183 -73.00 -8.54 -66.15
N GLU A 184 -72.77 -9.51 -65.27
CA GLU A 184 -73.25 -10.88 -65.46
C GLU A 184 -74.78 -10.96 -65.48
N THR A 185 -75.47 -10.15 -64.67
CA THR A 185 -76.93 -10.08 -64.69
C THR A 185 -77.48 -9.42 -65.96
N GLU A 186 -76.82 -8.40 -66.48
CA GLU A 186 -77.21 -7.72 -67.73
C GLU A 186 -76.99 -8.64 -68.94
N SER A 187 -75.85 -9.33 -69.00
CA SER A 187 -75.50 -10.28 -70.09
C SER A 187 -76.45 -11.48 -70.17
N LYS A 188 -76.89 -12.04 -69.04
CA LYS A 188 -77.90 -13.12 -69.02
C LYS A 188 -79.28 -12.66 -69.48
N GLY A 189 -79.60 -11.36 -69.37
CA GLY A 189 -80.86 -10.79 -69.85
C GLY A 189 -80.94 -10.71 -71.37
N ASP A 190 -79.83 -10.46 -72.04
CA ASP A 190 -79.77 -10.28 -73.51
C ASP A 190 -79.75 -11.63 -74.29
N GLY A 191 -79.34 -12.73 -73.65
CA GLY A 191 -79.31 -14.07 -74.26
C GLY A 191 -80.66 -14.77 -74.44
N VAL A 192 -81.78 -14.15 -74.03
CA VAL A 192 -83.14 -14.72 -74.13
C VAL A 192 -83.93 -14.15 -75.32
N ASN A 193 -83.36 -13.23 -76.09
CA ASN A 193 -83.95 -12.68 -77.32
C ASN A 193 -83.13 -13.06 -78.58
N VAL A 194 -83.13 -14.34 -78.97
CA VAL A 194 -82.94 -14.78 -80.37
C VAL A 194 -83.83 -15.99 -80.65
#